data_AF-A0A392PL15-F1
#
_entry.id   AF-A0A392PL15-F1
#
_cell.length_a   1.000
_cell.length_b   1.000
_cell.length_c   1.000
_cell.angle_alpha   90.00
_cell.angle_beta   90.00
_cell.angle_gamma   90.00
#
_symmetry.space_group_name_H-M   'P 1'
#
loop_
_entity.id
_entity.type
_entity.pdbx_description
1 polymer ?
#
loop_
_entity_poly.entity_id
_entity_poly.type
_entity_poly.pdbx_seq_one_letter_code
_entity_poly.pdbx_strand_id
1 'polypeptide(L)'
;RRLASLQKKRELKAAGIDVRQRRRKRRGIDYNAEIPFEKRPPPGYFDVADEDRTVEQPSFPTTIEELEGKRRIDVEAQLRKQDVARNKIAERQDAPAAILHANKLNDPETVRKRSKLMLPPPQISDQELDEIAKLGYASDLVGSEELTEGSSATRALLSNYPQTPNQAMTPLRTPQRTPASKGDAIMMEAENLARLRESQTPLLGGENPELHPSDFSGVTPKKKEIHTPNPLLTPSATPGSAGLTPRSGMT
;
A
#
# COMPACT_ATOMS: atom_id res chain seq x y z
N ARG A 1 31.32 -36.85 -3.67
CA ARG A 1 31.30 -37.82 -4.80
C ARG A 1 31.52 -37.19 -6.18
N ARG A 2 30.79 -36.13 -6.57
CA ARG A 2 30.94 -35.45 -7.88
C ARG A 2 32.33 -34.83 -8.12
N LEU A 3 32.88 -34.12 -7.15
CA LEU A 3 34.20 -33.49 -7.27
C LEU A 3 35.32 -34.53 -7.46
N ALA A 4 35.32 -35.59 -6.64
CA ALA A 4 36.30 -36.67 -6.77
C ALA A 4 36.22 -37.39 -8.13
N SER A 5 35.02 -37.63 -8.67
CA SER A 5 34.89 -38.24 -10.00
C SER A 5 35.29 -37.28 -11.12
N LEU A 6 35.05 -35.97 -10.97
CA LEU A 6 35.54 -34.95 -11.90
C LEU A 6 37.07 -34.87 -11.89
N GLN A 7 37.68 -34.88 -10.72
CA GLN A 7 39.13 -34.87 -10.57
C GLN A 7 39.75 -36.08 -11.29
N LYS A 8 39.28 -37.29 -11.00
CA LYS A 8 39.74 -38.51 -11.69
C LYS A 8 39.58 -38.42 -13.21
N LYS A 9 38.47 -37.85 -13.70
CA LYS A 9 38.25 -37.65 -15.14
C LYS A 9 39.22 -36.63 -15.73
N ARG A 10 39.52 -35.53 -15.01
CA ARG A 10 40.50 -34.52 -15.45
C ARG A 10 41.90 -35.12 -15.54
N GLU A 11 42.31 -35.90 -14.53
CA GLU A 11 43.60 -36.59 -14.51
C GLU A 11 43.74 -37.57 -15.69
N LEU A 12 42.73 -38.42 -15.92
CA LEU A 12 42.73 -39.34 -17.05
C LEU A 12 42.73 -38.61 -18.39
N LYS A 13 41.95 -37.52 -18.53
CA LYS A 13 41.93 -36.72 -19.76
C LYS A 13 43.25 -35.99 -20.00
N ALA A 14 43.89 -35.47 -18.96
CA ALA A 14 45.21 -34.84 -19.05
C ALA A 14 46.30 -35.86 -19.45
N ALA A 15 46.15 -37.11 -19.03
CA ALA A 15 46.98 -38.23 -19.48
C ALA A 15 46.61 -38.77 -20.88
N GLY A 16 45.62 -38.17 -21.56
CA GLY A 16 45.15 -38.59 -22.89
C GLY A 16 44.30 -39.87 -22.91
N ILE A 17 43.82 -40.34 -21.75
CA ILE A 17 42.99 -41.54 -21.63
C ILE A 17 41.51 -41.15 -21.68
N ASP A 18 40.85 -41.45 -22.80
CA ASP A 18 39.43 -41.20 -22.97
C ASP A 18 38.55 -42.27 -22.32
N VAL A 19 37.89 -41.88 -21.22
CA VAL A 19 36.97 -42.76 -20.51
C VAL A 19 35.57 -42.70 -21.11
N ARG A 20 35.11 -43.80 -21.71
CA ARG A 20 33.72 -43.92 -22.20
C ARG A 20 32.73 -43.84 -21.03
N GLN A 21 31.88 -42.81 -21.04
CA GLN A 21 30.86 -42.66 -19.99
C GLN A 21 29.68 -43.61 -20.24
N ARG A 22 29.41 -44.49 -19.29
CA ARG A 22 28.17 -45.28 -19.28
C ARG A 22 26.99 -44.38 -18.90
N ARG A 23 26.16 -44.01 -19.87
CA ARG A 23 24.88 -43.33 -19.62
C ARG A 23 23.91 -44.33 -19.00
N ARG A 24 23.33 -44.01 -17.84
CA ARG A 24 22.21 -44.78 -17.29
C ARG A 24 20.99 -44.48 -18.15
N LYS A 25 20.28 -45.51 -18.61
CA LYS A 25 18.98 -45.36 -19.30
C LYS A 25 17.97 -44.84 -18.27
N ARG A 26 17.78 -43.52 -18.21
CA ARG A 26 16.74 -42.89 -17.42
C ARG A 26 15.59 -42.53 -18.36
N ARG A 27 14.35 -42.81 -17.96
CA ARG A 27 13.17 -42.31 -18.65
C ARG A 27 13.13 -40.78 -18.43
N GLY A 28 13.35 -39.98 -19.47
CA GLY A 28 13.40 -38.52 -19.39
C GLY A 28 14.13 -37.86 -20.57
N ILE A 29 14.04 -36.53 -20.64
CA ILE A 29 14.62 -35.66 -21.65
C ILE A 29 16.10 -35.39 -21.33
N ASP A 30 16.96 -35.41 -22.35
CA ASP A 30 18.38 -35.04 -22.20
C ASP A 30 18.55 -33.53 -22.48
N TYR A 31 18.52 -32.74 -21.41
CA TYR A 31 18.64 -31.27 -21.44
C TYR A 31 19.88 -30.72 -22.15
N ASN A 32 20.93 -31.53 -22.34
CA ASN A 32 22.13 -31.10 -23.04
C ASN A 32 22.08 -31.39 -24.55
N ALA A 33 21.24 -32.34 -24.97
CA ALA A 33 21.15 -32.77 -26.37
C ALA A 33 20.05 -32.04 -27.14
N GLU A 34 18.98 -31.63 -26.45
CA GLU A 34 17.83 -30.95 -27.03
C GLU A 34 17.33 -29.84 -26.10
N ILE A 35 16.62 -28.85 -26.69
CA ILE A 35 15.89 -27.83 -25.92
C ILE A 35 14.57 -28.46 -25.48
N PRO A 36 14.36 -28.71 -24.18
CA PRO A 36 13.12 -29.31 -23.71
C PRO A 36 11.91 -28.41 -24.02
N PHE A 37 10.83 -29.02 -24.51
CA PHE A 37 9.56 -28.32 -24.78
C PHE A 37 9.75 -27.04 -25.60
N GLU A 38 10.61 -27.07 -26.63
CA GLU A 38 10.88 -25.91 -27.48
C GLU A 38 9.59 -25.37 -28.10
N LYS A 39 9.28 -24.11 -27.81
CA LYS A 39 8.20 -23.35 -28.45
C LYS A 39 8.84 -22.26 -29.30
N ARG A 40 8.80 -22.45 -30.62
CA ARG A 40 9.32 -21.46 -31.57
C ARG A 40 8.54 -20.13 -31.41
N PRO A 41 9.23 -18.98 -31.45
CA PRO A 41 8.55 -17.69 -31.52
C PRO A 41 7.56 -17.68 -32.69
N PRO A 42 6.34 -17.11 -32.51
CA PRO A 42 5.41 -17.00 -33.62
C PRO A 42 6.00 -16.09 -34.71
N PRO A 43 5.77 -16.40 -35.99
CA PRO A 43 6.26 -15.57 -37.08
C PRO A 43 5.65 -14.16 -36.99
N GLY A 44 6.50 -13.14 -37.10
CA GLY A 44 6.11 -11.74 -37.09
C GLY A 44 5.95 -11.17 -38.50
N TYR A 45 5.63 -9.88 -38.57
CA TYR A 45 5.54 -9.13 -39.84
C TYR A 45 6.91 -8.67 -40.38
N PHE A 46 7.94 -8.67 -39.53
CA PHE A 46 9.29 -8.25 -39.88
C PHE A 46 10.18 -9.47 -40.12
N ASP A 47 11.09 -9.36 -41.09
CA ASP A 47 12.11 -10.37 -41.35
C ASP A 47 13.19 -10.32 -40.26
N VAL A 48 13.55 -11.49 -39.73
CA VAL A 48 14.52 -11.69 -38.65
C VAL A 48 15.72 -12.54 -39.10
N ALA A 49 15.84 -12.86 -40.39
CA ALA A 49 16.90 -13.71 -40.92
C ALA A 49 18.32 -13.16 -40.66
N ASP A 50 18.47 -11.83 -40.69
CA ASP A 50 19.77 -11.16 -40.52
C ASP A 50 20.17 -10.96 -39.04
N GLU A 51 19.26 -11.24 -38.10
CA GLU A 51 19.49 -10.99 -36.66
C GLU A 51 20.14 -12.17 -35.94
N ASP A 52 20.10 -13.38 -36.53
CA ASP A 52 20.63 -14.59 -35.93
C ASP A 52 22.17 -14.62 -35.99
N ARG A 53 22.78 -13.90 -35.04
CA ARG A 53 24.24 -13.81 -34.92
C ARG A 53 24.78 -15.03 -34.19
N THR A 54 25.30 -15.99 -34.95
CA THR A 54 26.10 -17.06 -34.38
C THR A 54 27.43 -16.50 -33.87
N VAL A 55 27.63 -16.51 -32.55
CA VAL A 55 28.91 -16.13 -31.96
C VAL A 55 29.94 -17.20 -32.29
N GLU A 56 30.92 -16.89 -33.13
CA GLU A 56 31.93 -17.85 -33.62
C GLU A 56 32.81 -18.42 -32.49
N GLN A 57 33.07 -17.64 -31.46
CA GLN A 57 33.85 -18.06 -30.29
C GLN A 57 33.23 -17.56 -28.99
N PRO A 58 32.33 -18.34 -28.37
CA PRO A 58 31.87 -18.04 -27.02
C PRO A 58 33.04 -18.18 -26.04
N SER A 59 33.49 -17.06 -25.47
CA SER A 59 34.45 -17.07 -24.36
C SER A 59 33.75 -17.59 -23.11
N PHE A 60 33.95 -18.87 -22.78
CA PHE A 60 33.39 -19.45 -21.58
C PHE A 60 34.22 -19.06 -20.35
N PRO A 61 33.58 -18.60 -19.25
CA PRO A 61 34.27 -18.41 -17.98
C PRO A 61 34.85 -19.73 -17.49
N THR A 62 36.04 -19.66 -16.88
CA THR A 62 36.76 -20.87 -16.46
C THR A 62 36.33 -21.36 -15.08
N THR A 63 35.88 -20.43 -14.23
CA THR A 63 35.45 -20.73 -12.87
C THR A 63 33.91 -20.83 -12.79
N ILE A 64 33.44 -21.67 -11.88
CA ILE A 64 32.00 -21.81 -11.61
C ILE A 64 31.44 -20.50 -11.04
N GLU A 65 32.26 -19.76 -10.28
CA GLU A 65 31.89 -18.48 -9.67
C GLU A 65 31.71 -17.37 -10.72
N GLU A 66 32.53 -17.33 -11.77
CA GLU A 66 32.32 -16.41 -12.89
C GLU A 66 31.05 -16.76 -13.69
N LEU A 67 30.75 -18.05 -13.85
CA LEU A 67 29.57 -18.51 -14.57
C LEU A 67 28.27 -18.26 -13.79
N GLU A 68 28.25 -18.54 -12.48
CA GLU A 68 27.10 -18.33 -11.60
C GLU A 68 26.96 -16.87 -11.16
N GLY A 69 28.04 -16.09 -11.25
CA GLY A 69 28.16 -14.76 -10.68
C GLY A 69 28.31 -14.76 -9.15
N LYS A 70 28.45 -13.57 -8.57
CA LYS A 70 28.56 -13.41 -7.10
C LYS A 70 27.23 -13.77 -6.43
N ARG A 71 27.26 -14.67 -5.45
CA ARG A 71 26.06 -15.02 -4.69
C ARG A 71 25.66 -13.88 -3.78
N ARG A 72 24.34 -13.69 -3.60
CA ARG A 72 23.79 -12.66 -2.71
C ARG A 72 24.35 -12.76 -1.29
N ILE A 73 24.51 -13.97 -0.77
CA ILE A 73 25.06 -14.24 0.56
C ILE A 73 26.50 -13.73 0.68
N ASP A 74 27.33 -13.96 -0.35
CA ASP A 74 28.73 -13.53 -0.34
C ASP A 74 28.83 -12.00 -0.42
N VAL A 75 27.96 -11.37 -1.21
CA VAL A 75 27.85 -9.90 -1.28
C VAL A 75 27.39 -9.32 0.06
N GLU A 76 26.36 -9.89 0.68
CA GLU A 76 25.86 -9.47 1.99
C GLU A 76 26.91 -9.64 3.08
N ALA A 77 27.61 -10.77 3.11
CA ALA A 77 28.68 -11.03 4.07
C ALA A 77 29.83 -10.02 3.90
N GLN A 78 30.18 -9.66 2.66
CA GLN A 78 31.17 -8.62 2.38
C GLN A 78 30.71 -7.25 2.88
N LEU A 79 29.47 -6.85 2.59
CA LEU A 79 28.91 -5.57 3.07
C LEU A 79 28.83 -5.52 4.59
N ARG A 80 28.36 -6.60 5.23
CA ARG A 80 28.31 -6.71 6.70
C ARG A 80 29.70 -6.59 7.32
N LYS A 81 30.70 -7.22 6.71
CA LYS A 81 32.10 -7.11 7.17
C LYS A 81 32.62 -5.68 7.02
N GLN A 82 32.30 -4.99 5.93
CA GLN A 82 32.66 -3.60 5.71
C GLN A 82 31.99 -2.67 6.74
N ASP A 83 30.70 -2.88 7.04
CA ASP A 83 29.98 -2.08 8.03
C ASP A 83 30.51 -2.30 9.44
N VAL A 84 30.81 -3.55 9.83
CA VAL A 84 31.45 -3.85 11.13
C VAL A 84 32.83 -3.18 11.22
N ALA A 85 33.62 -3.22 10.14
CA ALA A 85 34.92 -2.56 10.11
C ALA A 85 34.79 -1.03 10.22
N ARG A 86 33.84 -0.43 9.50
CA ARG A 86 33.56 1.02 9.55
C ARG A 86 33.11 1.45 10.94
N ASN A 87 32.20 0.71 11.57
CA ASN A 87 31.72 0.98 12.91
C ASN A 87 32.86 0.88 13.94
N LYS A 88 33.73 -0.12 13.83
CA LYS A 88 34.90 -0.27 14.71
C LYS A 88 35.92 0.88 14.58
N ILE A 89 36.07 1.44 13.37
CA ILE A 89 36.92 2.63 13.16
C ILE A 89 36.26 3.86 13.78
N ALA A 90 34.96 4.06 13.56
CA ALA A 90 34.21 5.17 14.13
C ALA A 90 34.20 5.16 15.67
N GLU A 91 34.05 3.98 16.30
CA GLU A 91 34.14 3.83 17.76
C GLU A 91 35.52 4.22 18.31
N ARG A 92 36.60 3.95 17.55
CA ARG A 92 37.97 4.29 17.96
C ARG A 92 38.30 5.77 17.77
N GLN A 93 37.75 6.39 16.73
CA GLN A 93 38.00 7.80 16.42
C GLN A 93 37.11 8.72 17.25
N ASP A 94 35.80 8.42 17.33
CA ASP A 94 34.79 9.26 17.97
C ASP A 94 33.77 8.41 18.75
N ALA A 95 34.20 7.85 19.88
CA ALA A 95 33.36 7.08 20.80
C ALA A 95 32.02 7.78 21.20
N PRO A 96 31.98 9.07 21.58
CA PRO A 96 30.72 9.70 21.99
C PRO A 96 29.74 9.90 20.83
N ALA A 97 30.23 10.26 19.63
CA ALA A 97 29.38 10.43 18.46
C ALA A 97 28.83 9.08 17.96
N ALA A 98 29.63 8.02 18.01
CA ALA A 98 29.20 6.66 17.69
C ALA A 98 28.08 6.17 18.63
N ILE A 99 28.20 6.43 19.93
CA ILE A 99 27.17 6.07 20.93
C ILE A 99 25.87 6.84 20.66
N LEU A 100 25.93 8.14 20.37
CA LEU A 100 24.75 8.94 20.01
C LEU A 100 24.05 8.42 18.75
N HIS A 101 24.82 8.04 17.73
CA HIS A 101 24.28 7.47 16.50
C HIS A 101 23.65 6.08 16.73
N ALA A 102 24.29 5.22 17.52
CA ALA A 102 23.74 3.92 17.90
C ALA A 102 22.44 4.05 18.69
N ASN A 103 22.39 4.99 19.64
CA ASN A 103 21.17 5.31 20.39
C ASN A 103 20.08 5.84 19.45
N LYS A 104 20.42 6.75 18.52
CA LYS A 104 19.48 7.30 17.54
C LYS A 104 18.82 6.23 16.67
N LEU A 105 19.56 5.22 16.24
CA LEU A 105 19.04 4.10 15.46
C LEU A 105 18.18 3.13 16.30
N ASN A 106 18.41 3.09 17.61
CA ASN A 106 17.69 2.22 18.55
C ASN A 106 16.54 2.96 19.27
N ASP A 107 16.24 4.21 18.91
CA ASP A 107 15.21 5.05 19.53
C ASP A 107 13.80 4.42 19.35
N PRO A 108 13.18 3.87 20.41
CA PRO A 108 11.87 3.22 20.33
C PRO A 108 10.75 4.23 20.02
N GLU A 109 10.99 5.52 20.22
CA GLU A 109 10.05 6.59 19.88
C GLU A 109 9.75 6.65 18.38
N THR A 110 10.71 6.32 17.52
CA THR A 110 10.51 6.26 16.06
C THR A 110 9.52 5.17 15.66
N VAL A 111 9.56 4.03 16.36
CA VAL A 111 8.64 2.90 16.20
C VAL A 111 7.29 3.19 16.87
N ARG A 112 7.27 3.94 17.98
CA ARG A 112 6.04 4.34 18.70
C ARG A 112 5.21 5.43 18.01
N LYS A 113 5.70 6.06 16.93
CA LYS A 113 4.93 7.08 16.16
C LYS A 113 3.62 6.54 15.56
N ARG A 114 3.36 5.23 15.61
CA ARG A 114 2.10 4.61 15.21
C ARG A 114 1.40 4.04 16.45
N SER A 115 0.67 4.89 17.17
CA SER A 115 -0.27 4.42 18.20
C SER A 115 -1.37 3.58 17.53
N LYS A 116 -1.81 2.51 18.20
CA LYS A 116 -2.94 1.71 17.72
C LYS A 116 -4.17 2.60 17.55
N LEU A 117 -4.89 2.44 16.45
CA LEU A 117 -6.12 3.18 16.16
C LEU A 117 -7.20 2.72 17.17
N MET A 118 -7.42 3.49 18.22
CA MET A 118 -8.47 3.23 19.20
C MET A 118 -9.79 3.74 18.63
N LEU A 119 -10.42 2.95 17.76
CA LEU A 119 -11.75 3.25 17.26
C LEU A 119 -12.79 3.07 18.38
N PRO A 120 -13.84 3.90 18.43
CA PRO A 120 -15.02 3.64 19.26
C PRO A 120 -15.57 2.23 18.96
N PRO A 121 -16.10 1.53 19.98
CA PRO A 121 -16.74 0.24 19.75
C PRO A 121 -17.88 0.40 18.73
N PRO A 122 -18.09 -0.59 17.84
CA PRO A 122 -19.19 -0.55 16.89
C PRO A 122 -20.51 -0.38 17.64
N GLN A 123 -21.37 0.51 17.14
CA GLN A 123 -22.69 0.76 17.73
C GLN A 123 -23.68 -0.38 17.46
N ILE A 124 -23.34 -1.26 16.52
CA ILE A 124 -24.19 -2.36 16.03
C ILE A 124 -23.57 -3.66 16.54
N SER A 125 -24.39 -4.54 17.08
CA SER A 125 -23.98 -5.88 17.50
C SER A 125 -23.85 -6.83 16.30
N ASP A 126 -23.06 -7.90 16.42
CA ASP A 126 -22.89 -8.89 15.35
C ASP A 126 -24.23 -9.54 14.94
N GLN A 127 -25.18 -9.63 15.87
CA GLN A 127 -26.53 -10.17 15.62
C GLN A 127 -27.35 -9.23 14.73
N GLU A 128 -27.29 -7.93 14.99
CA GLU A 128 -27.96 -6.92 14.15
C GLU A 128 -27.32 -6.85 12.76
N LEU A 129 -26.00 -7.04 12.65
CA LEU A 129 -25.32 -7.17 11.35
C LEU A 129 -25.82 -8.38 10.56
N ASP A 130 -26.00 -9.54 11.22
CA ASP A 130 -26.55 -10.74 10.59
C ASP A 130 -28.01 -10.54 10.14
N GLU A 131 -28.81 -9.83 10.92
CA GLU A 131 -30.19 -9.48 10.57
C GLU A 131 -30.25 -8.51 9.39
N ILE A 132 -29.41 -7.47 9.38
CA ILE A 132 -29.28 -6.52 8.25
C ILE A 132 -28.82 -7.25 6.99
N ALA A 133 -27.86 -8.19 7.11
CA ALA A 133 -27.42 -9.00 5.99
C ALA A 133 -28.56 -9.87 5.44
N LYS A 134 -29.30 -10.58 6.31
CA LYS A 134 -30.46 -11.40 5.92
C LYS A 134 -31.57 -10.55 5.27
N LEU A 135 -31.81 -9.35 5.78
CA LEU A 135 -32.79 -8.43 5.23
C LEU A 135 -32.34 -7.86 3.87
N GLY A 136 -31.04 -7.61 3.70
CA GLY A 136 -30.42 -7.25 2.43
C GLY A 136 -30.54 -8.36 1.39
N TYR A 137 -30.32 -9.62 1.77
CA TYR A 137 -30.55 -10.78 0.91
C TYR A 137 -32.02 -10.95 0.53
N ALA A 138 -32.95 -10.74 1.48
CA ALA A 138 -34.39 -10.83 1.22
C ALA A 138 -34.86 -9.71 0.27
N SER A 139 -34.33 -8.50 0.41
CA SER A 139 -34.61 -7.37 -0.49
C SER A 139 -34.11 -7.62 -1.92
N ASP A 140 -32.91 -8.22 -2.09
CA ASP A 140 -32.36 -8.59 -3.41
C ASP A 140 -33.13 -9.73 -4.09
N LEU A 141 -33.73 -10.64 -3.29
CA LEU A 141 -34.62 -11.69 -3.81
C LEU A 141 -35.90 -11.09 -4.41
N VAL A 142 -36.56 -10.18 -3.70
CA VAL A 142 -37.82 -9.56 -4.15
C VAL A 142 -37.61 -8.63 -5.36
N GLY A 143 -36.48 -7.92 -5.45
CA GLY A 143 -36.17 -7.07 -6.61
C GLY A 143 -35.80 -7.83 -7.90
N SER A 144 -35.56 -9.14 -7.81
CA SER A 144 -35.01 -9.96 -8.90
C SER A 144 -35.99 -10.94 -9.54
N GLU A 145 -37.16 -11.17 -8.94
CA GLU A 145 -38.14 -12.13 -9.47
C GLU A 145 -38.81 -11.64 -10.76
N GLU A 146 -38.78 -10.35 -11.08
CA GLU A 146 -39.50 -9.83 -12.26
C GLU A 146 -38.68 -9.89 -13.56
N LEU A 147 -37.37 -10.16 -13.56
CA LEU A 147 -36.57 -9.91 -14.78
C LEU A 147 -35.58 -10.97 -15.28
N THR A 148 -35.30 -12.12 -14.65
CA THR A 148 -34.45 -13.10 -15.36
C THR A 148 -34.52 -14.54 -14.86
N GLU A 149 -35.11 -15.41 -15.68
CA GLU A 149 -35.05 -16.87 -15.58
C GLU A 149 -33.63 -17.34 -15.99
N GLY A 150 -32.71 -17.43 -15.02
CA GLY A 150 -31.31 -17.79 -15.24
C GLY A 150 -30.62 -18.44 -14.02
N SER A 151 -29.81 -19.46 -14.28
CA SER A 151 -29.18 -20.36 -13.30
C SER A 151 -28.49 -19.69 -12.09
N SER A 152 -28.87 -20.14 -10.88
CA SER A 152 -28.39 -19.67 -9.56
C SER A 152 -26.86 -19.54 -9.43
N ALA A 153 -26.10 -20.42 -10.10
CA ALA A 153 -24.62 -20.41 -10.05
C ALA A 153 -23.99 -19.19 -10.74
N THR A 154 -24.67 -18.58 -11.72
CA THR A 154 -24.16 -17.40 -12.43
C THR A 154 -24.50 -16.09 -11.73
N ARG A 155 -25.51 -16.09 -10.85
CA ARG A 155 -25.94 -14.91 -10.07
C ARG A 155 -24.86 -14.42 -9.09
N ALA A 156 -24.07 -15.32 -8.51
CA ALA A 156 -22.98 -14.95 -7.58
C ALA A 156 -21.76 -14.31 -8.28
N LEU A 157 -21.62 -14.50 -9.60
CA LEU A 157 -20.51 -13.95 -10.40
C LEU A 157 -20.90 -12.65 -11.11
N LEU A 158 -22.21 -12.40 -11.25
CA LEU A 158 -22.72 -11.12 -11.70
C LEU A 158 -22.68 -10.16 -10.51
N SER A 159 -21.70 -9.25 -10.53
CA SER A 159 -21.74 -8.09 -9.65
C SER A 159 -22.99 -7.29 -10.01
N ASN A 160 -23.99 -7.28 -9.12
CA ASN A 160 -25.15 -6.40 -9.22
C ASN A 160 -24.63 -4.96 -9.16
N TYR A 161 -24.34 -4.39 -10.32
CA TYR A 161 -24.29 -2.94 -10.48
C TYR A 161 -25.75 -2.49 -10.41
N PRO A 162 -26.22 -1.86 -9.31
CA PRO A 162 -27.45 -1.10 -9.43
C PRO A 162 -27.21 -0.14 -10.59
N GLN A 163 -27.99 -0.34 -11.63
CA GLN A 163 -28.23 0.59 -12.71
C GLN A 163 -27.94 1.99 -12.19
N THR A 164 -26.83 2.56 -12.69
CA THR A 164 -26.45 3.95 -12.44
C THR A 164 -27.73 4.76 -12.45
N PRO A 165 -28.08 5.54 -11.40
CA PRO A 165 -29.22 6.42 -11.49
C PRO A 165 -28.98 7.28 -12.71
N ASN A 166 -29.86 7.12 -13.70
CA ASN A 166 -29.72 7.77 -15.00
C ASN A 166 -29.39 9.24 -14.77
N GLN A 167 -28.33 9.65 -15.44
CA GLN A 167 -27.89 11.02 -15.60
C GLN A 167 -28.99 11.80 -16.32
N ALA A 168 -29.95 12.32 -15.56
CA ALA A 168 -30.80 13.43 -15.96
C ALA A 168 -31.49 13.97 -14.69
N MET A 169 -30.79 14.87 -14.00
CA MET A 169 -31.27 15.92 -13.07
C MET A 169 -30.21 16.12 -11.98
N THR A 170 -29.36 17.10 -12.22
CA THR A 170 -28.54 17.77 -11.19
C THR A 170 -29.36 18.12 -9.94
N PRO A 171 -28.75 18.09 -8.75
CA PRO A 171 -28.29 19.37 -8.23
C PRO A 171 -26.77 19.39 -8.10
N LEU A 172 -26.16 20.13 -9.02
CA LEU A 172 -24.91 20.81 -8.78
C LEU A 172 -25.14 21.70 -7.55
N ARG A 173 -24.69 21.26 -6.37
CA ARG A 173 -24.31 22.10 -5.21
C ARG A 173 -23.86 21.21 -4.06
N THR A 174 -22.53 21.19 -3.88
CA THR A 174 -21.79 21.07 -2.61
C THR A 174 -22.37 20.14 -1.54
N PRO A 175 -21.67 19.06 -1.11
CA PRO A 175 -21.98 18.47 0.18
C PRO A 175 -21.87 19.60 1.20
N GLN A 176 -23.00 19.81 1.87
CA GLN A 176 -23.17 20.76 2.94
C GLN A 176 -21.96 20.61 3.86
N ARG A 177 -21.09 21.65 3.83
CA ARG A 177 -19.99 21.80 4.78
C ARG A 177 -20.58 21.47 6.15
N THR A 178 -19.87 20.66 6.91
CA THR A 178 -19.88 20.74 8.38
C THR A 178 -20.16 22.19 8.76
N PRO A 179 -21.12 22.50 9.65
CA PRO A 179 -21.34 23.88 10.03
C PRO A 179 -19.98 24.41 10.48
N ALA A 180 -19.43 25.33 9.68
CA ALA A 180 -18.20 26.05 9.93
C ALA A 180 -18.45 27.06 11.06
N SER A 181 -19.12 26.60 12.12
CA SER A 181 -19.37 27.33 13.33
C SER A 181 -18.18 27.08 14.23
N LYS A 182 -17.14 27.88 13.97
CA LYS A 182 -15.94 28.20 14.76
C LYS A 182 -14.74 28.15 13.81
N GLY A 183 -14.10 29.30 13.59
CA GLY A 183 -12.90 29.41 12.76
C GLY A 183 -11.81 28.44 13.19
N ASP A 184 -10.81 28.22 12.33
CA ASP A 184 -9.69 27.33 12.61
C ASP A 184 -9.12 27.59 14.00
N ALA A 185 -9.32 26.64 14.92
CA ALA A 185 -8.92 26.80 16.33
C ALA A 185 -7.41 27.07 16.45
N ILE A 186 -6.63 26.50 15.52
CA ILE A 186 -5.17 26.69 15.41
C ILE A 186 -4.84 28.13 14.98
N MET A 187 -5.57 28.67 14.01
CA MET A 187 -5.35 30.04 13.53
C MET A 187 -5.68 31.07 14.61
N MET A 188 -6.78 30.85 15.35
CA MET A 188 -7.19 31.68 16.47
C MET A 188 -6.22 31.63 17.66
N GLU A 189 -5.61 30.46 17.92
CA GLU A 189 -4.56 30.32 18.93
C GLU A 189 -3.25 31.00 18.52
N ALA A 190 -2.85 30.87 17.25
CA ALA A 190 -1.66 31.54 16.73
C ALA A 190 -1.78 33.07 16.85
N GLU A 191 -2.97 33.61 16.61
CA GLU A 191 -3.27 35.03 16.79
C GLU A 191 -3.23 35.43 18.28
N ASN A 192 -3.79 34.64 19.18
CA ASN A 192 -3.68 34.86 20.63
C ASN A 192 -2.21 34.84 21.10
N LEU A 193 -1.38 33.93 20.57
CA LEU A 193 0.05 33.85 20.89
C LEU A 193 0.80 35.10 20.38
N ALA A 194 0.50 35.56 19.16
CA ALA A 194 1.07 36.79 18.62
C ALA A 194 0.72 38.00 19.50
N ARG A 195 -0.56 38.16 19.89
CA ARG A 195 -1.00 39.23 20.80
C ARG A 195 -0.30 39.17 22.17
N LEU A 196 -0.08 37.97 22.71
CA LEU A 196 0.65 37.78 23.98
C LEU A 196 2.15 38.08 23.86
N ARG A 197 2.77 37.83 22.69
CA ARG A 197 4.18 38.19 22.43
C ARG A 197 4.38 39.68 22.26
N GLU A 198 3.40 40.35 21.65
CA GLU A 198 3.44 41.80 21.44
C GLU A 198 3.07 42.59 22.70
N SER A 199 2.28 42.01 23.62
CA SER A 199 1.94 42.65 24.89
C SER A 199 3.11 42.71 25.86
N GLN A 200 3.36 43.89 26.44
CA GLN A 200 4.36 44.11 27.48
C GLN A 200 3.95 43.40 28.78
N THR A 201 4.93 42.88 29.54
CA THR A 201 4.66 42.01 30.68
C THR A 201 3.73 42.65 31.72
N PRO A 202 2.80 41.89 32.32
CA PRO A 202 1.77 42.43 33.23
C PRO A 202 2.34 43.03 34.52
N LEU A 203 3.63 42.85 34.79
CA LEU A 203 4.32 43.41 35.96
C LEU A 203 4.49 44.94 35.86
N LEU A 204 4.47 45.51 34.65
CA LEU A 204 4.62 46.95 34.44
C LEU A 204 3.30 47.74 34.66
N GLY A 205 2.16 47.04 34.76
CA GLY A 205 0.84 47.64 34.90
C GLY A 205 0.34 48.23 33.58
N GLY A 206 -0.68 47.61 33.00
CA GLY A 206 -1.32 48.02 31.75
C GLY A 206 -2.58 47.19 31.47
N GLU A 207 -3.30 47.52 30.39
CA GLU A 207 -4.47 46.75 29.94
C GLU A 207 -4.04 45.45 29.26
N ASN A 208 -4.69 44.34 29.62
CA ASN A 208 -4.40 43.03 29.04
C ASN A 208 -5.01 42.88 27.64
N PRO A 209 -4.32 42.21 26.69
CA PRO A 209 -4.85 41.99 25.35
C PRO A 209 -6.12 41.12 25.37
N GLU A 210 -7.12 41.46 24.55
CA GLU A 210 -8.32 40.66 24.37
C GLU A 210 -8.01 39.36 23.59
N LEU A 211 -8.21 38.22 24.25
CA LEU A 211 -7.96 36.90 23.70
C LEU A 211 -9.26 36.25 23.23
N HIS A 212 -9.19 35.58 22.09
CA HIS A 212 -10.30 34.77 21.61
C HIS A 212 -10.48 33.51 22.49
N PRO A 213 -11.72 33.03 22.71
CA PRO A 213 -11.99 31.87 23.56
C PRO A 213 -11.44 30.58 22.92
N SER A 214 -10.28 30.12 23.38
CA SER A 214 -9.64 28.88 22.92
C SER A 214 -9.86 27.72 23.91
N ASP A 215 -9.91 26.49 23.38
CA ASP A 215 -10.09 25.26 24.18
C ASP A 215 -8.78 24.72 24.79
N PHE A 216 -7.69 25.50 24.73
CA PHE A 216 -6.32 25.15 25.12
C PHE A 216 -5.95 25.69 26.51
N SER A 217 -6.81 25.50 27.51
CA SER A 217 -6.52 25.95 28.88
C SER A 217 -5.50 25.06 29.63
N GLY A 218 -4.91 24.04 29.00
CA GLY A 218 -4.01 23.09 29.65
C GLY A 218 -3.17 22.26 28.66
N VAL A 219 -2.30 21.40 29.20
CA VAL A 219 -1.33 20.57 28.45
C VAL A 219 -1.99 19.57 27.50
N THR A 220 -3.27 19.27 27.72
CA THR A 220 -4.08 18.48 26.78
C THR A 220 -5.30 19.29 26.34
N PRO A 221 -5.60 19.38 25.03
CA PRO A 221 -6.80 20.04 24.56
C PRO A 221 -8.04 19.35 25.12
N LYS A 222 -9.07 20.13 25.49
CA LYS A 222 -10.33 19.55 25.99
C LYS A 222 -10.95 18.67 24.91
N LYS A 223 -11.25 17.41 25.27
CA LYS A 223 -11.84 16.42 24.37
C LYS A 223 -13.24 16.87 23.94
N LYS A 224 -13.40 17.27 22.68
CA LYS A 224 -14.71 17.44 22.04
C LYS A 224 -15.15 16.10 21.48
N GLU A 225 -16.21 15.53 22.03
CA GLU A 225 -16.81 14.29 21.52
C GLU A 225 -17.64 14.60 20.27
N ILE A 226 -17.02 14.43 19.11
CA ILE A 226 -17.67 14.58 17.81
C ILE A 226 -18.64 13.41 17.66
N HIS A 227 -19.93 13.66 17.88
CA HIS A 227 -20.98 12.70 17.59
C HIS A 227 -21.26 12.74 16.09
N THR A 228 -21.17 11.58 15.43
CA THR A 228 -21.71 11.42 14.07
C THR A 228 -23.22 11.65 14.15
N PRO A 229 -23.78 12.63 13.41
CA PRO A 229 -25.22 12.85 13.43
C PRO A 229 -25.91 11.59 12.93
N ASN A 230 -26.82 11.03 13.75
CA ASN A 230 -27.56 9.82 13.41
C ASN A 230 -28.57 10.14 12.28
N PRO A 231 -28.42 9.55 11.07
CA PRO A 231 -29.30 9.83 9.94
C PRO A 231 -30.73 9.29 10.13
N LEU A 232 -30.96 8.43 11.13
CA LEU A 232 -32.28 7.88 11.44
C LEU A 232 -33.07 8.71 12.46
N LEU A 233 -32.40 9.65 13.17
CA LEU A 233 -33.03 10.51 14.19
C LEU A 233 -33.26 11.95 13.72
N THR A 234 -32.74 12.34 12.55
CA THR A 234 -32.97 13.66 11.97
C THR A 234 -34.13 13.58 10.99
N PRO A 235 -35.30 14.23 11.25
CA PRO A 235 -36.35 14.29 10.25
C PRO A 235 -35.79 15.00 9.02
N SER A 236 -35.76 14.29 7.90
CA SER A 236 -35.38 14.84 6.61
C SER A 236 -36.31 16.01 6.31
N ALA A 237 -35.83 17.24 6.48
CA ALA A 237 -36.52 18.43 6.01
C ALA A 237 -36.50 18.41 4.48
N THR A 238 -37.54 17.85 3.87
CA THR A 238 -37.80 17.92 2.43
C THR A 238 -37.91 19.41 2.04
N PRO A 239 -37.01 19.97 1.23
CA PRO A 239 -37.14 21.34 0.77
C PRO A 239 -38.04 21.36 -0.48
N GLY A 240 -39.19 22.04 -0.36
CA GLY A 240 -39.83 22.72 -1.48
C GLY A 240 -40.91 21.95 -2.25
N SER A 241 -42.12 21.87 -1.68
CA SER A 241 -43.36 21.77 -2.46
C SER A 241 -44.03 23.15 -2.49
N ALA A 242 -43.52 24.04 -3.33
CA ALA A 242 -44.14 25.33 -3.61
C ALA A 242 -44.28 25.52 -5.13
N GLY A 243 -45.50 25.24 -5.60
CA GLY A 243 -46.15 25.88 -6.75
C GLY A 243 -45.66 25.52 -8.16
N LEU A 244 -46.60 25.09 -9.02
CA LEU A 244 -46.73 25.53 -10.42
C LEU A 244 -48.02 24.94 -11.01
N THR A 245 -49.12 25.68 -10.93
CA THR A 245 -50.26 25.53 -11.85
C THR A 245 -50.00 26.41 -13.07
N PRO A 246 -50.06 25.90 -14.32
CA PRO A 246 -49.97 26.75 -15.49
C PRO A 246 -51.32 27.43 -15.75
N ARG A 247 -51.26 28.76 -15.84
CA ARG A 247 -52.35 29.66 -16.20
C ARG A 247 -52.59 29.58 -17.71
N SER A 248 -53.73 29.02 -18.14
CA SER A 248 -54.24 29.15 -19.51
C SER A 248 -55.12 30.40 -19.61
N GLY A 249 -54.87 31.29 -20.56
CA GLY A 249 -55.70 32.46 -20.83
C GLY A 249 -56.48 32.33 -22.13
N MET A 250 -57.74 32.77 -22.06
CA MET A 250 -58.60 33.39 -23.10
C MET A 250 -58.83 32.63 -24.41
N THR A 251 -60.07 32.17 -24.61
CA THR A 251 -61.14 32.89 -25.32
C THR A 251 -62.49 32.48 -24.77
#